data_AF-A0AA39JTI7-F1
#
_entry.id   AF-A0AA39JTI7-F1
#
_cell.length_a   1.000
_cell.length_b   1.000
_cell.length_c   1.000
_cell.angle_alpha   90.00
_cell.angle_beta   90.00
_cell.angle_gamma   90.00
#
_symmetry.space_group_name_H-M   'P 1'
#
loop_
_entity.id
_entity.type
_entity.pdbx_description
1 polymer ?
#
loop_
_entity_poly.entity_id
_entity_poly.type
_entity_poly.pdbx_seq_one_letter_code
_entity_poly.pdbx_strand_id
1 'polypeptide(L)'
;MSSDEKQSVRSVAASFVSISLQDTALSPSGSLLINNVAKWEESVAANTKIQLARTILSHSNIRSALISRDSVIADTHIFNNEIDFKTGPITNQKSSGRCWLFAATNVLRYGVMKKLKLKEFQLSQSYMFFWDKLNKANYYLELSIELADRPLDDRLVSQLSENLMSDGGQFEMAVNLLENYGLVPQALYPESTHSSFSSPLNALLKTKLCEHALILRALSSDLKATLRTEKEKLLKEIYIILTATLGVPPMPDKQFVWEYYDADGKAGRWEGTPIEFLEKNASEPYPAQEYFSLVNDPRNEYSKLYTVDKFGNIWGARPILCQDILHPLLSSCLIFQDSRC
;
A
#
# COMPACT_ATOMS: atom_id res chain seq x y z
N MET A 1 25.74 -5.54 17.64
CA MET A 1 26.50 -4.31 17.33
C MET A 1 25.53 -3.34 16.68
N SER A 2 25.08 -2.33 17.42
CA SER A 2 24.15 -1.32 16.93
C SER A 2 24.91 -0.36 16.01
N SER A 3 24.90 -0.62 14.70
CA SER A 3 25.35 0.39 13.74
C SER A 3 24.29 1.48 13.68
N ASP A 4 24.52 2.57 14.39
CA ASP A 4 23.73 3.78 14.28
C ASP A 4 23.80 4.26 12.83
N GLU A 5 22.70 4.21 12.07
CA GLU A 5 22.66 4.67 10.67
C GLU A 5 23.12 6.14 10.55
N LYS A 6 22.98 6.92 11.63
CA LYS A 6 23.50 8.30 11.70
C LYS A 6 25.03 8.36 11.75
N GLN A 7 25.72 7.32 12.26
CA GLN A 7 27.18 7.21 12.16
C GLN A 7 27.64 6.90 10.72
N SER A 8 26.88 6.11 9.96
CA SER A 8 27.17 5.85 8.53
C SER A 8 27.08 7.13 7.71
N VAL A 9 26.03 7.94 7.91
CA VAL A 9 25.89 9.23 7.24
C VAL A 9 27.03 10.20 7.62
N ARG A 10 27.45 10.19 8.90
CA ARG A 10 28.60 10.98 9.37
C ARG A 10 29.94 10.50 8.80
N SER A 11 30.13 9.20 8.60
CA SER A 11 31.36 8.66 8.00
C SER A 11 31.45 9.02 6.52
N VAL A 12 30.32 8.94 5.80
CA VAL A 12 30.22 9.38 4.40
C VAL A 12 30.47 10.89 4.30
N ALA A 13 29.88 11.70 5.20
CA ALA A 13 30.14 13.14 5.28
C ALA A 13 31.63 13.46 5.55
N ALA A 14 32.30 12.67 6.40
CA ALA A 14 33.73 12.81 6.65
C ALA A 14 34.58 12.47 5.42
N SER A 15 34.16 11.51 4.59
CA SER A 15 34.80 11.20 3.30
C SER A 15 34.76 12.38 2.32
N PHE A 16 33.69 13.19 2.34
CA PHE A 16 33.59 14.40 1.50
C PHE A 16 34.58 15.51 1.89
N VAL A 17 35.03 15.55 3.15
CA VAL A 17 36.04 16.52 3.63
C VAL A 17 37.42 16.24 3.02
N SER A 18 37.64 15.01 2.52
CA SER A 18 38.91 14.59 1.90
C SER A 18 38.94 14.70 0.37
N ILE A 19 37.96 15.37 -0.25
CA ILE A 19 38.00 15.64 -1.70
C ILE A 19 39.13 16.64 -1.99
N SER A 20 40.23 16.13 -2.51
CA SER A 20 41.31 16.93 -3.09
C SER A 20 40.80 17.60 -4.36
N LEU A 21 40.61 18.93 -4.34
CA LEU A 21 40.26 19.75 -5.51
C LEU A 21 41.45 19.98 -6.46
N GLN A 22 42.36 19.01 -6.58
CA GLN A 22 43.56 19.13 -7.41
C GLN A 22 43.29 19.03 -8.91
N ASP A 23 42.10 18.58 -9.31
CA ASP A 23 41.71 18.48 -10.72
C ASP A 23 41.11 19.79 -11.21
N THR A 24 41.84 20.49 -12.10
CA THR A 24 41.31 21.64 -12.84
C THR A 24 40.13 21.21 -13.70
N ALA A 25 39.00 21.88 -13.54
CA ALA A 25 37.81 21.67 -14.36
C ALA A 25 38.14 21.85 -15.85
N LEU A 26 37.83 20.85 -16.66
CA LEU A 26 38.06 20.89 -18.12
C LEU A 26 37.11 21.87 -18.83
N SER A 27 36.01 22.26 -18.17
CA SER A 27 35.06 23.24 -18.69
C SER A 27 34.90 24.42 -17.73
N PRO A 28 35.27 25.65 -18.14
CA PRO A 28 35.09 26.84 -17.31
C PRO A 28 33.63 27.32 -17.25
N SER A 29 32.75 26.87 -18.16
CA SER A 29 31.34 27.28 -18.22
C SER A 29 30.38 26.27 -17.58
N GLY A 30 30.89 25.15 -17.07
CA GLY A 30 30.07 24.03 -16.56
C GLY A 30 29.45 23.16 -17.65
N SER A 31 29.74 23.41 -18.93
CA SER A 31 29.28 22.55 -20.02
C SER A 31 30.02 21.21 -20.05
N LEU A 32 29.32 20.14 -20.43
CA LEU A 32 29.95 18.85 -20.73
C LEU A 32 30.61 18.91 -22.11
N LEU A 33 31.95 19.00 -22.16
CA LEU A 33 32.69 19.00 -23.42
C LEU A 33 32.97 17.56 -23.88
N ILE A 34 33.09 17.35 -25.19
CA ILE A 34 33.48 16.04 -25.75
C ILE A 34 34.83 15.57 -25.17
N ASN A 35 35.74 16.51 -24.90
CA ASN A 35 37.04 16.21 -24.30
C ASN A 35 36.91 15.64 -22.86
N ASN A 36 35.86 15.99 -22.11
CA ASN A 36 35.58 15.33 -20.82
C ASN A 36 35.31 13.84 -21.05
N VAL A 37 34.40 13.53 -21.97
CA VAL A 37 33.98 12.16 -22.27
C VAL A 37 35.13 11.33 -22.83
N ALA A 38 35.94 11.91 -23.73
CA ALA A 38 37.11 11.25 -24.29
C ALA A 38 38.13 10.86 -23.20
N LYS A 39 38.46 11.78 -22.28
CA LYS A 39 39.37 11.49 -21.16
C LYS A 39 38.81 10.42 -20.20
N TRP A 40 37.51 10.45 -19.95
CA TRP A 40 36.86 9.40 -19.15
C TRP A 40 36.97 8.06 -19.86
N GLU A 41 36.68 7.99 -21.16
CA GLU A 41 36.80 6.76 -21.93
C GLU A 41 38.24 6.23 -21.93
N GLU A 42 39.25 7.08 -22.09
CA GLU A 42 40.66 6.68 -21.99
C GLU A 42 40.98 6.04 -20.63
N SER A 43 40.53 6.65 -19.53
CA SER A 43 40.76 6.11 -18.18
C SER A 43 39.96 4.85 -17.85
N VAL A 44 38.78 4.69 -18.45
CA VAL A 44 37.84 3.61 -18.18
C VAL A 44 38.08 2.40 -19.09
N ALA A 45 38.47 2.62 -20.35
CA ALA A 45 38.64 1.57 -21.35
C ALA A 45 39.72 0.55 -20.96
N ALA A 46 40.75 0.96 -20.21
CA ALA A 46 41.80 0.06 -19.73
C ALA A 46 41.37 -0.83 -18.55
N ASN A 47 40.22 -0.56 -17.92
CA ASN A 47 39.78 -1.30 -16.74
C ASN A 47 39.06 -2.61 -17.13
N THR A 48 39.69 -3.74 -16.84
CA THR A 48 39.16 -5.09 -17.17
C THR A 48 37.80 -5.39 -16.55
N LYS A 49 37.50 -4.85 -15.36
CA LYS A 49 36.17 -5.02 -14.73
C LYS A 49 35.09 -4.29 -15.52
N ILE A 50 35.41 -3.11 -16.05
CA ILE A 50 34.47 -2.31 -16.84
C ILE A 50 34.27 -2.93 -18.22
N GLN A 51 35.32 -3.47 -18.84
CA GLN A 51 35.19 -4.23 -20.08
C GLN A 51 34.24 -5.43 -19.91
N LEU A 52 34.43 -6.23 -18.85
CA LEU A 52 33.55 -7.35 -18.54
C LEU A 52 32.10 -6.91 -18.30
N ALA A 53 31.90 -5.84 -17.52
CA ALA A 53 30.59 -5.28 -17.26
C ALA A 53 29.90 -4.81 -18.56
N ARG A 54 30.64 -4.14 -19.46
CA ARG A 54 30.12 -3.72 -20.77
C ARG A 54 29.69 -4.92 -21.61
N THR A 55 30.49 -5.99 -21.66
CA THR A 55 30.16 -7.21 -22.42
C THR A 55 28.90 -7.91 -21.91
N ILE A 56 28.70 -7.97 -20.59
CA ILE A 56 27.58 -8.70 -20.00
C ILE A 56 26.31 -7.85 -19.96
N LEU A 57 26.41 -6.63 -19.43
CA LEU A 57 25.26 -5.78 -19.12
C LEU A 57 24.62 -5.15 -20.37
N SER A 58 25.32 -5.11 -21.52
CA SER A 58 24.72 -4.69 -22.79
C SER A 58 23.71 -5.70 -23.35
N HIS A 59 23.78 -6.96 -22.89
CA HIS A 59 22.98 -8.06 -23.45
C HIS A 59 22.18 -8.82 -22.38
N SER A 60 22.24 -8.41 -21.12
CA SER A 60 21.60 -9.11 -19.99
C SER A 60 20.78 -8.18 -19.11
N ASN A 61 19.73 -8.70 -18.47
CA ASN A 61 19.06 -7.96 -17.40
C ASN A 61 20.03 -7.78 -16.22
N ILE A 62 20.22 -6.55 -15.77
CA ILE A 62 21.18 -6.21 -14.71
C ILE A 62 20.92 -6.97 -13.40
N ARG A 63 19.65 -7.24 -13.05
CA ARG A 63 19.33 -7.98 -11.83
C ARG A 63 19.81 -9.42 -11.94
N SER A 64 19.48 -10.10 -13.04
CA SER A 64 19.91 -11.48 -13.29
C SER A 64 21.43 -11.62 -13.35
N ALA A 65 22.12 -10.65 -13.98
CA ALA A 65 23.57 -10.67 -14.13
C ALA A 65 24.33 -10.47 -12.81
N LEU A 66 23.73 -9.77 -11.84
CA LEU A 66 24.38 -9.40 -10.57
C LEU A 66 23.95 -10.28 -9.37
N ILE A 67 23.22 -11.37 -9.59
CA ILE A 67 22.88 -12.32 -8.52
C ILE A 67 24.15 -12.97 -7.98
N SER A 68 24.39 -12.81 -6.68
CA SER A 68 25.47 -13.51 -5.99
C SER A 68 25.04 -14.94 -5.65
N ARG A 69 25.76 -15.93 -6.17
CA ARG A 69 25.53 -17.34 -5.86
C ARG A 69 25.66 -17.62 -4.36
N ASP A 70 26.62 -17.00 -3.69
CA ASP A 70 26.83 -17.20 -2.25
C ASP A 70 25.64 -16.68 -1.44
N SER A 71 25.05 -15.55 -1.86
CA SER A 71 23.82 -15.02 -1.23
C SER A 71 22.64 -15.97 -1.43
N VAL A 72 22.50 -16.59 -2.61
CA VAL A 72 21.45 -17.59 -2.88
C VAL A 72 21.66 -18.85 -2.05
N ILE A 73 22.91 -19.28 -1.85
CA ILE A 73 23.22 -20.44 -1.00
C ILE A 73 22.93 -20.13 0.48
N ALA A 74 23.21 -18.91 0.94
CA ALA A 74 22.97 -18.49 2.31
C ALA A 74 21.48 -18.25 2.63
N ASP A 75 20.63 -18.05 1.62
CA ASP A 75 19.19 -17.78 1.77
C ASP A 75 18.37 -19.06 2.02
N THR A 76 18.60 -19.69 3.19
CA THR A 76 17.87 -20.89 3.60
C THR A 76 16.52 -20.53 4.21
N HIS A 77 15.45 -21.10 3.68
CA HIS A 77 14.07 -20.88 4.16
C HIS A 77 13.70 -21.84 5.30
N ILE A 78 14.52 -21.90 6.34
CA ILE A 78 14.31 -22.74 7.54
C ILE A 78 14.23 -21.82 8.75
N PHE A 79 13.08 -21.83 9.42
CA PHE A 79 12.80 -20.96 10.56
C PHE A 79 12.46 -21.81 11.79
N ASN A 80 13.00 -21.44 12.96
CA ASN A 80 12.75 -22.14 14.22
C ASN A 80 11.46 -21.68 14.92
N ASN A 81 11.01 -20.47 14.63
CA ASN A 81 9.76 -19.89 15.14
C ASN A 81 8.80 -19.74 13.96
N GLU A 82 7.83 -20.65 13.84
CA GLU A 82 6.76 -20.61 12.85
C GLU A 82 5.40 -20.55 13.56
N ILE A 83 4.40 -19.95 12.91
CA ILE A 83 3.00 -20.01 13.36
C ILE A 83 2.47 -21.45 13.31
N ASP A 84 1.48 -21.78 14.16
CA ASP A 84 0.98 -23.17 14.35
C ASP A 84 0.62 -23.91 13.06
N PHE A 85 0.07 -23.20 12.07
CA PHE A 85 -0.23 -23.78 10.76
C PHE A 85 -0.16 -22.76 9.62
N LYS A 86 0.07 -23.27 8.40
CA LYS A 86 0.21 -22.44 7.20
C LYS A 86 -1.15 -22.20 6.55
N THR A 87 -1.46 -20.94 6.26
CA THR A 87 -2.71 -20.59 5.55
C THR A 87 -2.59 -20.91 4.06
N GLY A 88 -3.67 -21.40 3.47
CA GLY A 88 -3.78 -21.73 2.07
C GLY A 88 -5.10 -21.24 1.46
N PRO A 89 -5.18 -21.04 0.13
CA PRO A 89 -4.06 -21.07 -0.81
C PRO A 89 -3.18 -19.81 -0.69
N ILE A 90 -2.03 -19.81 -1.37
CA ILE A 90 -1.24 -18.59 -1.59
C ILE A 90 -2.08 -17.60 -2.40
N THR A 91 -2.14 -16.35 -1.94
CA THR A 91 -2.95 -15.30 -2.56
C THR A 91 -2.15 -14.50 -3.58
N ASN A 92 -2.82 -13.92 -4.59
CA ASN A 92 -2.14 -13.21 -5.68
C ASN A 92 -2.95 -11.98 -6.12
N GLN A 93 -2.43 -10.79 -5.85
CA GLN A 93 -3.08 -9.51 -6.19
C GLN A 93 -3.08 -9.19 -7.70
N LYS A 94 -2.34 -9.96 -8.50
CA LYS A 94 -2.15 -9.74 -9.94
C LYS A 94 -1.64 -8.33 -10.24
N SER A 95 -2.14 -7.70 -11.29
CA SER A 95 -1.72 -6.37 -11.75
C SER A 95 -2.58 -5.28 -11.08
N SER A 96 -2.52 -5.25 -9.75
CA SER A 96 -3.17 -4.22 -8.90
C SER A 96 -2.26 -3.86 -7.73
N GLY A 97 -2.42 -2.68 -7.14
CA GLY A 97 -1.63 -2.21 -5.99
C GLY A 97 -2.26 -2.54 -4.62
N ARG A 98 -2.91 -3.69 -4.48
CA ARG A 98 -3.73 -4.06 -3.30
C ARG A 98 -2.97 -4.84 -2.22
N CYS A 99 -1.64 -4.82 -2.23
CA CYS A 99 -0.81 -5.60 -1.29
C CYS A 99 -1.21 -5.43 0.17
N TRP A 100 -1.57 -4.21 0.58
CA TRP A 100 -2.02 -3.89 1.93
C TRP A 100 -3.34 -4.61 2.31
N LEU A 101 -4.31 -4.71 1.39
CA LEU A 101 -5.55 -5.47 1.61
C LEU A 101 -5.27 -6.98 1.67
N PHE A 102 -4.41 -7.48 0.79
CA PHE A 102 -3.99 -8.88 0.78
C PHE A 102 -3.24 -9.25 2.06
N ALA A 103 -2.33 -8.40 2.53
CA ALA A 103 -1.60 -8.61 3.78
C ALA A 103 -2.55 -8.61 4.98
N ALA A 104 -3.42 -7.59 5.10
CA ALA A 104 -4.40 -7.51 6.19
C ALA A 104 -5.32 -8.75 6.23
N THR A 105 -5.88 -9.13 5.08
CA THR A 105 -6.75 -10.32 4.99
C THR A 105 -6.00 -11.64 5.17
N ASN A 106 -4.71 -11.72 4.80
CA ASN A 106 -3.88 -12.90 5.05
C ASN A 106 -3.63 -13.12 6.55
N VAL A 107 -3.51 -12.05 7.34
CA VAL A 107 -3.43 -12.13 8.80
C VAL A 107 -4.77 -12.56 9.38
N LEU A 108 -5.87 -11.89 9.00
CA LEU A 108 -7.21 -12.17 9.55
C LEU A 108 -7.73 -13.57 9.20
N ARG A 109 -7.45 -14.07 7.99
CA ARG A 109 -7.91 -15.40 7.58
C ARG A 109 -7.29 -16.54 8.40
N TYR A 110 -6.13 -16.31 9.04
CA TYR A 110 -5.53 -17.31 9.93
C TYR A 110 -6.49 -17.67 11.07
N GLY A 111 -7.05 -16.65 11.75
CA GLY A 111 -8.05 -16.85 12.82
C GLY A 111 -9.29 -17.57 12.32
N VAL A 112 -9.82 -17.15 11.16
CA VAL A 112 -11.00 -17.78 10.53
C VAL A 112 -10.74 -19.26 10.21
N MET A 113 -9.61 -19.57 9.57
CA MET A 113 -9.24 -20.93 9.20
C MET A 113 -9.06 -21.83 10.43
N LYS A 114 -8.42 -21.29 11.49
CA LYS A 114 -8.23 -22.03 12.76
C LYS A 114 -9.57 -22.34 13.42
N LYS A 115 -10.46 -21.34 13.51
CA LYS A 115 -11.77 -21.45 14.16
C LYS A 115 -12.72 -22.39 13.42
N LEU A 116 -12.78 -22.28 12.11
CA LEU A 116 -13.69 -23.05 11.25
C LEU A 116 -13.07 -24.34 10.67
N LYS A 117 -11.83 -24.66 11.07
CA LYS A 117 -11.05 -25.83 10.60
C LYS A 117 -10.98 -25.93 9.07
N LEU A 118 -10.74 -24.82 8.39
CA LEU A 118 -10.72 -24.77 6.93
C LEU A 118 -9.35 -25.16 6.38
N LYS A 119 -9.33 -26.06 5.39
CA LYS A 119 -8.10 -26.42 4.67
C LYS A 119 -7.62 -25.28 3.76
N GLU A 120 -8.55 -24.66 3.05
CA GLU A 120 -8.29 -23.56 2.13
C GLU A 120 -9.36 -22.48 2.30
N PHE A 121 -8.94 -21.23 2.43
CA PHE A 121 -9.87 -20.10 2.60
C PHE A 121 -9.23 -18.76 2.20
N GLN A 122 -10.05 -17.89 1.66
CA GLN A 122 -9.71 -16.49 1.41
C GLN A 122 -10.89 -15.59 1.78
N LEU A 123 -10.55 -14.46 2.38
CA LEU A 123 -11.45 -13.31 2.49
C LEU A 123 -11.47 -12.56 1.15
N SER A 124 -12.57 -11.92 0.80
CA SER A 124 -12.67 -11.16 -0.44
C SER A 124 -11.85 -9.85 -0.35
N GLN A 125 -10.72 -9.80 -1.06
CA GLN A 125 -9.95 -8.57 -1.19
C GLN A 125 -10.61 -7.59 -2.16
N SER A 126 -11.33 -8.09 -3.18
CA SER A 126 -12.15 -7.27 -4.08
C SER A 126 -13.28 -6.53 -3.33
N TYR A 127 -13.83 -7.13 -2.27
CA TYR A 127 -14.86 -6.49 -1.44
C TYR A 127 -14.31 -5.24 -0.74
N MET A 128 -13.18 -5.39 -0.05
CA MET A 128 -12.52 -4.24 0.59
C MET A 128 -12.07 -3.20 -0.44
N PHE A 129 -11.59 -3.66 -1.61
CA PHE A 129 -11.16 -2.78 -2.70
C PHE A 129 -12.29 -1.93 -3.29
N PHE A 130 -13.49 -2.50 -3.42
CA PHE A 130 -14.67 -1.75 -3.86
C PHE A 130 -14.95 -0.58 -2.91
N TRP A 131 -15.06 -0.88 -1.61
CA TRP A 131 -15.37 0.13 -0.60
C TRP A 131 -14.24 1.16 -0.45
N ASP A 132 -12.98 0.74 -0.56
CA ASP A 132 -11.84 1.65 -0.56
C ASP A 132 -11.92 2.65 -1.72
N LYS A 133 -12.17 2.19 -2.95
CA LYS A 133 -12.26 3.09 -4.11
C LYS A 133 -13.44 4.05 -4.02
N LEU A 134 -14.60 3.58 -3.57
CA LEU A 134 -15.76 4.45 -3.40
C LEU A 134 -15.51 5.52 -2.33
N ASN A 135 -14.90 5.14 -1.21
CA ASN A 135 -14.58 6.08 -0.14
C ASN A 135 -13.48 7.06 -0.53
N LYS A 136 -12.41 6.62 -1.18
CA LYS A 136 -11.36 7.51 -1.71
C LYS A 136 -11.91 8.52 -2.70
N ALA A 137 -12.83 8.11 -3.57
CA ALA A 137 -13.55 9.02 -4.45
C ALA A 137 -14.29 10.11 -3.65
N ASN A 138 -15.07 9.72 -2.64
CA ASN A 138 -15.75 10.66 -1.74
C ASN A 138 -14.76 11.57 -0.98
N TYR A 139 -13.67 11.01 -0.47
CA TYR A 139 -12.62 11.73 0.26
C TYR A 139 -11.98 12.81 -0.60
N TYR A 140 -11.63 12.47 -1.85
CA TYR A 140 -11.09 13.43 -2.81
C TYR A 140 -12.08 14.56 -3.15
N LEU A 141 -13.38 14.25 -3.29
CA LEU A 141 -14.39 15.27 -3.55
C LEU A 141 -14.63 16.19 -2.34
N GLU A 142 -14.59 15.67 -1.11
CA GLU A 142 -14.63 16.52 0.10
C GLU A 142 -13.38 17.41 0.20
N LEU A 143 -12.18 16.89 -0.12
CA LEU A 143 -10.98 17.72 -0.21
C LEU A 143 -11.08 18.80 -1.30
N SER A 144 -11.73 18.49 -2.41
CA SER A 144 -11.96 19.45 -3.49
C SER A 144 -12.86 20.61 -3.06
N ILE A 145 -13.86 20.32 -2.21
CA ILE A 145 -14.71 21.33 -1.57
C ILE A 145 -13.91 22.11 -0.51
N GLU A 146 -13.13 21.43 0.34
CA GLU A 146 -12.36 22.06 1.41
C GLU A 146 -11.29 23.02 0.84
N LEU A 147 -10.66 22.65 -0.27
CA LEU A 147 -9.56 23.39 -0.89
C LEU A 147 -10.02 24.22 -2.10
N ALA A 148 -11.32 24.50 -2.22
CA ALA A 148 -11.88 25.18 -3.39
C ALA A 148 -11.26 26.57 -3.63
N ASP A 149 -10.91 27.29 -2.57
CA ASP A 149 -10.33 28.64 -2.62
C ASP A 149 -8.84 28.65 -3.03
N ARG A 150 -8.18 27.50 -3.06
CA ARG A 150 -6.77 27.40 -3.49
C ARG A 150 -6.67 27.38 -5.00
N PRO A 151 -5.62 27.96 -5.61
CA PRO A 151 -5.35 27.83 -7.05
C PRO A 151 -5.22 26.35 -7.51
N LEU A 152 -5.51 26.07 -8.78
CA LEU A 152 -5.38 24.72 -9.34
C LEU A 152 -3.93 24.24 -9.43
N ASP A 153 -2.99 25.17 -9.59
CA ASP A 153 -1.54 24.93 -9.61
C ASP A 153 -0.92 24.95 -8.20
N ASP A 154 -1.73 25.07 -7.14
CA ASP A 154 -1.27 24.86 -5.77
C ASP A 154 -0.71 23.45 -5.63
N ARG A 155 0.45 23.34 -4.98
CA ARG A 155 1.18 22.06 -4.83
C ARG A 155 0.31 20.97 -4.20
N LEU A 156 -0.50 21.30 -3.19
CA LEU A 156 -1.36 20.32 -2.53
C LEU A 156 -2.49 19.86 -3.45
N VAL A 157 -3.15 20.80 -4.14
CA VAL A 157 -4.23 20.49 -5.09
C VAL A 157 -3.71 19.61 -6.24
N SER A 158 -2.56 19.97 -6.81
CA SER A 158 -1.89 19.19 -7.85
C SER A 158 -1.55 17.78 -7.36
N GLN A 159 -0.90 17.65 -6.20
CA GLN A 159 -0.48 16.35 -5.67
C GLN A 159 -1.67 15.44 -5.31
N LEU A 160 -2.77 16.00 -4.80
CA LEU A 160 -4.01 15.26 -4.55
C LEU A 160 -4.58 14.71 -5.86
N SER A 161 -4.64 15.54 -6.93
CA SER A 161 -5.15 15.11 -8.23
C SER A 161 -4.28 14.04 -8.92
N GLU A 162 -2.98 14.00 -8.64
CA GLU A 162 -2.09 13.01 -9.24
C GLU A 162 -2.33 11.60 -8.69
N ASN A 163 -2.52 11.49 -7.36
CA ASN A 163 -2.53 10.22 -6.63
C ASN A 163 -3.93 9.77 -6.16
N LEU A 164 -5.00 10.46 -6.55
CA LEU A 164 -6.35 10.32 -5.98
C LEU A 164 -6.95 8.89 -6.03
N MET A 165 -6.62 8.09 -7.06
CA MET A 165 -7.13 6.72 -7.23
C MET A 165 -6.08 5.63 -7.09
N SER A 166 -4.96 5.89 -6.41
CA SER A 166 -3.99 4.83 -6.11
C SER A 166 -4.65 3.66 -5.39
N ASP A 167 -4.31 2.44 -5.81
CA ASP A 167 -4.78 1.21 -5.15
C ASP A 167 -4.20 1.04 -3.74
N GLY A 168 -3.05 1.67 -3.47
CA GLY A 168 -2.33 1.53 -2.20
C GLY A 168 -3.05 2.17 -1.02
N GLY A 169 -2.74 1.70 0.18
CA GLY A 169 -3.28 2.20 1.43
C GLY A 169 -2.38 1.81 2.61
N GLN A 170 -2.78 2.20 3.81
CA GLN A 170 -2.09 1.88 5.06
C GLN A 170 -2.98 1.05 6.00
N PHE A 171 -2.40 0.58 7.10
CA PHE A 171 -3.08 -0.31 8.04
C PHE A 171 -4.35 0.32 8.61
N GLU A 172 -4.30 1.57 9.07
CA GLU A 172 -5.45 2.29 9.64
C GLU A 172 -6.58 2.47 8.62
N MET A 173 -6.24 2.65 7.33
CA MET A 173 -7.22 2.67 6.24
C MET A 173 -7.91 1.31 6.08
N ALA A 174 -7.21 0.21 6.35
CA ALA A 174 -7.79 -1.13 6.30
C ALA A 174 -8.71 -1.34 7.50
N VAL A 175 -8.29 -0.92 8.70
CA VAL A 175 -9.15 -0.99 9.89
C VAL A 175 -10.41 -0.14 9.72
N ASN A 176 -10.30 1.06 9.14
CA ASN A 176 -11.46 1.88 8.80
C ASN A 176 -12.44 1.13 7.88
N LEU A 177 -11.95 0.37 6.90
CA LEU A 177 -12.82 -0.47 6.04
C LEU A 177 -13.46 -1.62 6.82
N LEU A 178 -12.70 -2.30 7.68
CA LEU A 178 -13.20 -3.39 8.51
C LEU A 178 -14.34 -2.93 9.42
N GLU A 179 -14.19 -1.78 10.08
CA GLU A 179 -15.20 -1.25 10.99
C GLU A 179 -16.48 -0.78 10.28
N ASN A 180 -16.35 -0.22 9.08
CA ASN A 180 -17.49 0.34 8.36
C ASN A 180 -18.21 -0.69 7.47
N TYR A 181 -17.50 -1.70 6.97
CA TYR A 181 -18.01 -2.62 5.95
C TYR A 181 -17.86 -4.10 6.31
N GLY A 182 -17.09 -4.45 7.34
CA GLY A 182 -16.86 -5.84 7.72
C GLY A 182 -16.09 -6.64 6.67
N LEU A 183 -16.34 -7.94 6.61
CA LEU A 183 -15.66 -8.88 5.72
C LEU A 183 -16.62 -9.91 5.14
N VAL A 184 -16.29 -10.41 3.96
CA VAL A 184 -16.99 -11.55 3.35
C VAL A 184 -16.00 -12.59 2.83
N PRO A 185 -16.35 -13.89 2.83
CA PRO A 185 -15.63 -14.91 2.10
C PRO A 185 -15.45 -14.56 0.62
N GLN A 186 -14.31 -14.92 0.02
CA GLN A 186 -14.04 -14.66 -1.40
C GLN A 186 -15.06 -15.33 -2.33
N ALA A 187 -15.68 -16.44 -1.90
CA ALA A 187 -16.74 -17.10 -2.65
C ALA A 187 -17.98 -16.22 -2.87
N LEU A 188 -18.24 -15.23 -2.00
CA LEU A 188 -19.41 -14.36 -2.10
C LEU A 188 -19.18 -13.11 -2.94
N TYR A 189 -17.93 -12.68 -3.03
CA TYR A 189 -17.55 -11.56 -3.87
C TYR A 189 -16.17 -11.86 -4.49
N PRO A 190 -16.15 -12.57 -5.63
CA PRO A 190 -14.90 -13.01 -6.25
C PRO A 190 -14.14 -11.86 -6.91
N GLU A 191 -12.98 -12.16 -7.46
CA GLU A 191 -12.21 -11.21 -8.27
C GLU A 191 -12.90 -10.99 -9.63
N SER A 192 -12.97 -9.73 -10.06
CA SER A 192 -13.27 -9.34 -11.44
C SER A 192 -11.99 -9.04 -12.22
N THR A 193 -12.10 -8.91 -13.54
CA THR A 193 -11.00 -8.45 -14.42
C THR A 193 -10.35 -7.18 -13.89
N HIS A 194 -11.14 -6.20 -13.46
CA HIS A 194 -10.63 -4.89 -13.01
C HIS A 194 -10.20 -4.85 -11.55
N SER A 195 -10.56 -5.85 -10.75
CA SER A 195 -9.90 -6.07 -9.46
C SER A 195 -8.47 -6.61 -9.64
N SER A 196 -8.25 -7.49 -10.62
CA SER A 196 -6.94 -8.11 -10.92
C SER A 196 -6.09 -7.35 -11.95
N PHE A 197 -6.66 -6.38 -12.67
CA PHE A 197 -5.99 -5.48 -13.60
C PHE A 197 -6.64 -4.08 -13.53
N SER A 198 -6.21 -3.30 -12.53
CA SER A 198 -6.92 -2.09 -12.09
C SER A 198 -6.59 -0.83 -12.90
N SER A 199 -5.52 -0.83 -13.71
CA SER A 199 -5.07 0.37 -14.44
C SER A 199 -6.17 1.03 -15.29
N PRO A 200 -6.99 0.31 -16.08
CA PRO A 200 -8.06 0.94 -16.85
C PRO A 200 -9.14 1.57 -15.98
N LEU A 201 -9.54 0.89 -14.90
CA LEU A 201 -10.52 1.41 -13.94
C LEU A 201 -9.99 2.69 -13.26
N ASN A 202 -8.73 2.67 -12.82
CA ASN A 202 -8.10 3.83 -12.19
C ASN A 202 -8.01 5.04 -13.13
N ALA A 203 -7.69 4.81 -14.40
CA ALA A 203 -7.65 5.89 -15.40
C ALA A 203 -9.05 6.52 -15.60
N LEU A 204 -10.09 5.69 -15.72
CA LEU A 204 -11.47 6.17 -15.89
C LEU A 204 -11.95 6.95 -14.65
N LEU A 205 -11.76 6.39 -13.45
CA LEU A 205 -12.14 7.04 -12.20
C LEU A 205 -11.39 8.35 -11.99
N LYS A 206 -10.09 8.39 -12.27
CA LYS A 206 -9.29 9.62 -12.19
C LYS A 206 -9.85 10.72 -13.10
N THR A 207 -10.13 10.40 -14.35
CA THR A 207 -10.71 11.37 -15.31
C THR A 207 -12.04 11.93 -14.80
N LYS A 208 -12.97 11.05 -14.38
CA LYS A 208 -14.28 11.49 -13.86
C LYS A 208 -14.15 12.29 -12.57
N LEU A 209 -13.28 11.90 -11.66
CA LEU A 209 -13.10 12.63 -10.40
C LEU A 209 -12.44 13.99 -10.60
N CYS A 210 -11.50 14.14 -11.54
CA CYS A 210 -10.97 15.44 -11.91
C CYS A 210 -12.06 16.36 -12.49
N GLU A 211 -12.92 15.85 -13.37
CA GLU A 211 -14.10 16.56 -13.88
C GLU A 211 -15.04 16.98 -12.74
N HIS A 212 -15.39 16.04 -11.86
CA HIS A 212 -16.27 16.27 -10.70
C HIS A 212 -15.69 17.31 -9.73
N ALA A 213 -14.38 17.28 -9.48
CA ALA A 213 -13.71 18.27 -8.65
C ALA A 213 -13.78 19.67 -9.26
N LEU A 214 -13.61 19.81 -10.59
CA LEU A 214 -13.76 21.10 -11.27
C LEU A 214 -15.19 21.64 -11.16
N ILE A 215 -16.20 20.77 -11.31
CA ILE A 215 -17.61 21.13 -11.12
C ILE A 215 -17.84 21.67 -9.69
N LEU A 216 -17.41 20.92 -8.67
CA LEU A 216 -17.59 21.34 -7.26
C LEU A 216 -16.86 22.64 -6.94
N ARG A 217 -15.67 22.86 -7.53
CA ARG A 217 -14.89 24.08 -7.35
C ARG A 217 -15.52 25.28 -8.06
N ALA A 218 -16.12 25.09 -9.23
CA ALA A 218 -16.86 26.14 -9.93
C ALA A 218 -18.11 26.59 -9.17
N LEU A 219 -18.71 25.67 -8.40
CA LEU A 219 -19.87 25.92 -7.55
C LEU A 219 -19.49 26.40 -6.14
N SER A 220 -18.20 26.60 -5.83
CA SER A 220 -17.75 26.81 -4.44
C SER A 220 -18.26 28.11 -3.79
N SER A 221 -18.72 29.07 -4.60
CA SER A 221 -19.40 30.28 -4.11
C SER A 221 -20.77 29.99 -3.49
N ASP A 222 -21.34 28.80 -3.71
CA ASP A 222 -22.62 28.39 -3.13
C ASP A 222 -22.46 27.85 -1.69
N LEU A 223 -23.58 27.70 -0.98
CA LEU A 223 -23.59 27.12 0.36
C LEU A 223 -23.05 25.69 0.36
N LYS A 224 -22.21 25.33 1.34
CA LYS A 224 -21.63 23.98 1.50
C LYS A 224 -22.66 22.84 1.47
N ALA A 225 -23.87 23.07 1.96
CA ALA A 225 -24.94 22.08 1.92
C ALA A 225 -25.38 21.77 0.47
N THR A 226 -25.45 22.79 -0.39
CA THR A 226 -25.77 22.64 -1.82
C THR A 226 -24.68 21.87 -2.56
N LEU A 227 -23.41 22.15 -2.24
CA LEU A 227 -22.26 21.43 -2.81
C LEU A 227 -22.28 19.93 -2.49
N ARG A 228 -22.67 19.55 -1.28
CA ARG A 228 -22.75 18.13 -0.89
C ARG A 228 -23.88 17.39 -1.61
N THR A 229 -25.02 18.04 -1.84
CA THR A 229 -26.09 17.50 -2.67
C THR A 229 -25.60 17.21 -4.09
N GLU A 230 -24.81 18.12 -4.67
CA GLU A 230 -24.25 17.88 -6.01
C GLU A 230 -23.19 16.78 -5.97
N LYS A 231 -22.30 16.78 -4.97
CA LYS A 231 -21.30 15.72 -4.76
C LYS A 231 -21.94 14.33 -4.70
N GLU A 232 -23.10 14.17 -4.07
CA GLU A 232 -23.81 12.88 -4.02
C GLU A 232 -24.22 12.38 -5.41
N LYS A 233 -24.67 13.27 -6.30
CA LYS A 233 -24.99 12.90 -7.69
C LYS A 233 -23.73 12.48 -8.45
N LEU A 234 -22.63 13.21 -8.28
CA LEU A 234 -21.34 12.91 -8.91
C LEU A 234 -20.79 11.57 -8.38
N LEU A 235 -20.90 11.31 -7.07
CA LEU A 235 -20.47 10.06 -6.46
C LEU A 235 -21.34 8.87 -6.92
N LYS A 236 -22.62 9.09 -7.24
CA LYS A 236 -23.46 8.06 -7.86
C LYS A 236 -22.92 7.62 -9.23
N GLU A 237 -22.35 8.52 -10.04
CA GLU A 237 -21.69 8.14 -11.30
C GLU A 237 -20.48 7.24 -11.02
N ILE A 238 -19.69 7.54 -9.99
CA ILE A 238 -18.56 6.72 -9.56
C ILE A 238 -19.02 5.33 -9.11
N TYR A 239 -20.11 5.25 -8.33
CA TYR A 239 -20.71 3.98 -7.93
C TYR A 239 -21.15 3.15 -9.13
N ILE A 240 -21.73 3.76 -10.17
CA ILE A 240 -22.10 3.07 -11.41
C ILE A 240 -20.86 2.47 -12.09
N ILE A 241 -19.76 3.22 -12.19
CA ILE A 241 -18.50 2.73 -12.77
C ILE A 241 -17.94 1.55 -11.96
N LEU A 242 -17.92 1.67 -10.63
CA LEU A 242 -17.41 0.63 -9.75
C LEU A 242 -18.25 -0.65 -9.84
N THR A 243 -19.58 -0.54 -9.78
CA THR A 243 -20.45 -1.72 -9.88
C THR A 243 -20.42 -2.35 -11.27
N ALA A 244 -20.27 -1.57 -12.33
CA ALA A 244 -20.10 -2.10 -13.68
C ALA A 244 -18.79 -2.88 -13.89
N THR A 245 -17.73 -2.56 -13.12
CA THR A 245 -16.39 -3.14 -13.31
C THR A 245 -16.00 -4.17 -12.25
N LEU A 246 -16.56 -4.07 -11.04
CA LEU A 246 -16.27 -4.93 -9.90
C LEU A 246 -17.47 -5.80 -9.49
N GLY A 247 -18.68 -5.47 -9.94
CA GLY A 247 -19.93 -6.08 -9.47
C GLY A 247 -20.49 -5.40 -8.23
N VAL A 248 -21.73 -5.73 -7.85
CA VAL A 248 -22.39 -5.17 -6.65
C VAL A 248 -21.93 -5.96 -5.41
N PRO A 249 -21.29 -5.31 -4.42
CA PRO A 249 -20.85 -6.00 -3.22
C PRO A 249 -22.02 -6.35 -2.29
N PRO A 250 -21.90 -7.39 -1.45
CA PRO A 250 -22.83 -7.62 -0.34
C PRO A 250 -22.90 -6.39 0.59
N MET A 251 -24.11 -5.94 0.91
CA MET A 251 -24.28 -4.77 1.75
C MET A 251 -23.91 -5.07 3.21
N PRO A 252 -23.21 -4.17 3.92
CA PRO A 252 -22.74 -4.40 5.31
C PRO A 252 -23.86 -4.67 6.32
N ASP A 253 -25.07 -4.17 6.06
CA ASP A 253 -26.27 -4.30 6.89
C ASP A 253 -27.19 -5.45 6.44
N LYS A 254 -26.82 -6.20 5.40
CA LYS A 254 -27.61 -7.31 4.86
C LYS A 254 -26.95 -8.64 5.14
N GLN A 255 -27.78 -9.62 5.46
CA GLN A 255 -27.33 -10.98 5.71
C GLN A 255 -26.93 -11.66 4.40
N PHE A 256 -25.91 -12.51 4.48
CA PHE A 256 -25.56 -13.47 3.47
C PHE A 256 -25.50 -14.87 4.07
N VAL A 257 -25.62 -15.88 3.21
CA VAL A 257 -25.40 -17.28 3.58
C VAL A 257 -24.12 -17.75 2.91
N TRP A 258 -23.24 -18.40 3.67
CA TRP A 258 -22.05 -19.05 3.15
C TRP A 258 -21.97 -20.48 3.67
N GLU A 259 -21.97 -21.43 2.75
CA GLU A 259 -21.83 -22.86 3.03
C GLU A 259 -20.42 -23.31 2.66
N TYR A 260 -19.84 -24.16 3.49
CA TYR A 260 -18.47 -24.63 3.33
C TYR A 260 -18.32 -26.06 3.86
N TYR A 261 -17.23 -26.71 3.48
CA TYR A 261 -16.78 -27.94 4.13
C TYR A 261 -15.53 -27.62 4.96
N ASP A 262 -15.49 -28.13 6.18
CA ASP A 262 -14.26 -28.12 6.97
C ASP A 262 -13.26 -29.18 6.46
N ALA A 263 -12.08 -29.22 7.07
CA ALA A 263 -11.02 -30.15 6.70
C ALA A 263 -11.39 -31.63 6.89
N ASP A 264 -12.38 -31.93 7.74
CA ASP A 264 -12.88 -33.28 8.01
C ASP A 264 -14.02 -33.69 7.05
N GLY A 265 -14.39 -32.80 6.12
CA GLY A 265 -15.48 -33.02 5.17
C GLY A 265 -16.87 -32.78 5.76
N LYS A 266 -16.97 -32.17 6.94
CA LYS A 266 -18.25 -31.81 7.56
C LYS A 266 -18.76 -30.49 6.98
N ALA A 267 -20.03 -30.47 6.60
CA ALA A 267 -20.68 -29.25 6.14
C ALA A 267 -20.85 -28.24 7.28
N GLY A 268 -20.43 -27.01 7.01
CA GLY A 268 -20.64 -25.83 7.85
C GLY A 268 -21.46 -24.78 7.10
N ARG A 269 -22.14 -23.92 7.87
CA ARG A 269 -22.96 -22.83 7.34
C ARG A 269 -22.77 -21.60 8.21
N TRP A 270 -22.52 -20.48 7.58
CA TRP A 270 -22.57 -19.16 8.18
C TRP A 270 -23.78 -18.39 7.64
N GLU A 271 -24.49 -17.71 8.52
CA GLU A 271 -25.57 -16.79 8.18
C GLU A 271 -25.45 -15.55 9.07
N GLY A 272 -25.35 -14.38 8.45
CA GLY A 272 -25.13 -13.11 9.14
C GLY A 272 -24.65 -12.03 8.18
N THR A 273 -24.40 -10.83 8.70
CA THR A 273 -23.90 -9.71 7.91
C THR A 273 -22.37 -9.74 7.75
N PRO A 274 -21.78 -8.94 6.84
CA PRO A 274 -20.33 -8.75 6.75
C PRO A 274 -19.67 -8.30 8.06
N ILE A 275 -20.34 -7.45 8.84
CA ILE A 275 -19.85 -6.96 10.14
C ILE A 275 -19.86 -8.10 11.16
N GLU A 276 -20.96 -8.85 11.25
CA GLU A 276 -21.05 -10.00 12.15
C GLU A 276 -20.03 -11.09 11.78
N PHE A 277 -19.73 -11.26 10.49
CA PHE A 277 -18.73 -12.22 10.03
C PHE A 277 -17.34 -11.85 10.52
N LEU A 278 -16.96 -10.58 10.43
CA LEU A 278 -15.70 -10.06 10.99
C LEU A 278 -15.64 -10.31 12.50
N GLU A 279 -16.64 -9.84 13.25
CA GLU A 279 -16.68 -9.92 14.71
C GLU A 279 -16.59 -11.36 15.22
N LYS A 280 -17.37 -12.28 14.64
CA LYS A 280 -17.45 -13.66 15.14
C LYS A 280 -16.34 -14.56 14.62
N ASN A 281 -15.72 -14.28 13.47
CA ASN A 281 -14.78 -15.22 12.84
C ASN A 281 -13.35 -14.68 12.68
N ALA A 282 -13.15 -13.36 12.62
CA ALA A 282 -11.86 -12.76 12.29
C ALA A 282 -11.30 -11.82 13.37
N SER A 283 -12.05 -11.51 14.42
CA SER A 283 -11.59 -10.63 15.52
C SER A 283 -10.91 -11.37 16.69
N GLU A 284 -10.96 -12.70 16.74
CA GLU A 284 -10.32 -13.48 17.81
C GLU A 284 -9.05 -14.20 17.32
N PRO A 285 -7.96 -14.20 18.12
CA PRO A 285 -7.79 -13.52 19.41
C PRO A 285 -7.32 -12.05 19.30
N TYR A 286 -7.15 -11.54 18.07
CA TYR A 286 -6.46 -10.29 17.80
C TYR A 286 -7.32 -9.34 16.97
N PRO A 287 -8.17 -8.50 17.60
CA PRO A 287 -9.01 -7.55 16.88
C PRO A 287 -8.12 -6.46 16.25
N ALA A 288 -8.25 -6.25 14.93
CA ALA A 288 -7.42 -5.31 14.19
C ALA A 288 -7.46 -3.88 14.74
N GLN A 289 -8.56 -3.51 15.40
CA GLN A 289 -8.81 -2.21 16.02
C GLN A 289 -7.90 -1.90 17.21
N GLU A 290 -7.31 -2.92 17.84
CA GLU A 290 -6.41 -2.78 18.99
C GLU A 290 -4.93 -2.63 18.58
N TYR A 291 -4.64 -2.71 17.27
CA TYR A 291 -3.29 -2.58 16.74
C TYR A 291 -3.03 -1.18 16.19
N PHE A 292 -1.75 -0.81 16.14
CA PHE A 292 -1.27 0.46 15.61
C PHE A 292 0.01 0.25 14.79
N SER A 293 0.28 1.18 13.87
CA SER A 293 1.46 1.09 13.01
C SER A 293 2.73 1.55 13.71
N LEU A 294 3.77 0.72 13.63
CA LEU A 294 5.15 1.05 14.01
C LEU A 294 5.97 1.29 12.73
N VAL A 295 6.76 2.37 12.72
CA VAL A 295 7.65 2.71 11.61
C VAL A 295 9.07 2.95 12.12
N ASN A 296 10.06 2.87 11.24
CA ASN A 296 11.42 3.36 11.51
C ASN A 296 11.75 4.39 10.45
N ASP A 297 11.60 5.68 10.78
CA ASP A 297 11.94 6.79 9.91
C ASP A 297 13.08 7.62 10.52
N PRO A 298 14.35 7.35 10.16
CA PRO A 298 15.51 7.97 10.80
C PRO A 298 15.61 9.49 10.59
N ARG A 299 14.75 10.08 9.75
CA ARG A 299 14.60 11.53 9.55
C ARG A 299 13.88 12.22 10.71
N ASN A 300 13.07 11.48 11.45
CA ASN A 300 12.18 11.97 12.50
C ASN A 300 12.71 11.61 13.90
N GLU A 301 12.05 12.16 14.93
CA GLU A 301 12.35 11.82 16.31
C GLU A 301 11.64 10.51 16.68
N TYR A 302 12.40 9.56 17.23
CA TYR A 302 11.84 8.30 17.73
C TYR A 302 10.92 8.53 18.94
N SER A 303 10.02 7.56 19.16
CA SER A 303 8.98 7.55 20.19
C SER A 303 7.98 8.70 20.09
N LYS A 304 7.84 9.29 18.89
CA LYS A 304 6.80 10.26 18.56
C LYS A 304 5.75 9.63 17.65
N LEU A 305 4.56 10.21 17.71
CA LEU A 305 3.42 9.85 16.87
C LEU A 305 3.38 10.79 15.66
N TYR A 306 3.27 10.21 14.47
CA TYR A 306 3.20 10.92 13.21
C TYR A 306 1.93 10.58 12.45
N THR A 307 1.46 11.54 11.67
CA THR A 307 0.38 11.37 10.70
C THR A 307 0.79 12.02 9.38
N VAL A 308 0.19 11.59 8.28
CA VAL A 308 0.36 12.21 6.97
C VAL A 308 -0.90 13.02 6.68
N ASP A 309 -0.73 14.34 6.53
CA ASP A 309 -1.86 15.23 6.28
C ASP A 309 -2.59 14.88 4.98
N LYS A 310 -3.92 14.97 5.02
CA LYS A 310 -4.86 14.64 3.93
C LYS A 310 -4.64 13.27 3.27
N PHE A 311 -4.07 12.31 4.00
CA PHE A 311 -3.91 10.93 3.55
C PHE A 311 -4.93 10.03 4.28
N GLY A 312 -5.85 9.43 3.53
CA GLY A 312 -6.92 8.59 4.07
C GLY A 312 -7.85 8.06 2.97
N ASN A 313 -8.82 7.24 3.36
CA ASN A 313 -9.85 6.72 2.46
C ASN A 313 -11.27 7.11 2.90
N ILE A 314 -11.64 6.95 4.17
CA ILE A 314 -12.98 7.27 4.66
C ILE A 314 -12.98 8.67 5.30
N TRP A 315 -13.86 9.55 4.81
CA TRP A 315 -13.97 10.92 5.33
C TRP A 315 -14.48 10.93 6.78
N GLY A 316 -13.74 11.57 7.68
CA GLY A 316 -14.08 11.64 9.11
C GLY A 316 -13.76 10.38 9.92
N ALA A 317 -13.16 9.36 9.29
CA ALA A 317 -12.68 8.17 10.00
C ALA A 317 -11.35 8.45 10.72
N ARG A 318 -10.80 7.43 11.39
CA ARG A 318 -9.56 7.57 12.15
C ARG A 318 -8.41 7.99 11.23
N PRO A 319 -7.59 8.97 11.66
CA PRO A 319 -6.40 9.35 10.92
C PRO A 319 -5.38 8.22 10.94
N ILE A 320 -4.49 8.24 9.97
CA ILE A 320 -3.34 7.35 9.90
C ILE A 320 -2.35 7.77 10.98
N LEU A 321 -1.92 6.83 11.83
CA LEU A 321 -1.05 7.09 12.96
C LEU A 321 0.09 6.09 12.97
N CYS A 322 1.32 6.61 12.91
CA CYS A 322 2.53 5.81 12.95
C CYS A 322 3.37 6.23 14.15
N GLN A 323 3.75 5.29 15.00
CA GLN A 323 4.74 5.55 16.04
C GLN A 323 6.13 5.18 15.52
N ASP A 324 7.02 6.16 15.51
CA ASP A 324 8.39 5.96 15.04
C ASP A 324 9.24 5.31 16.13
N ILE A 325 9.95 4.24 15.80
CA ILE A 325 10.77 3.47 16.73
C ILE A 325 12.08 3.02 16.07
N LEU A 326 13.10 2.85 16.91
CA LEU A 326 14.41 2.33 16.48
C LEU A 326 14.28 0.92 15.90
N HIS A 327 15.01 0.65 14.81
CA HIS A 327 15.00 -0.66 14.12
C HIS A 327 15.15 -1.88 15.06
N PRO A 328 16.08 -1.91 16.04
CA PRO A 328 16.20 -3.05 16.96
C PRO A 328 14.94 -3.32 17.80
N LEU A 329 14.19 -2.26 18.14
CA LEU A 329 12.92 -2.39 18.84
C LEU A 329 11.84 -2.95 17.91
N LEU A 330 11.79 -2.49 16.66
CA LEU A 330 10.87 -3.03 15.65
C LEU A 330 11.09 -4.53 15.42
N SER A 331 12.36 -4.96 15.27
CA SER A 331 12.70 -6.38 15.16
C SER A 331 12.28 -7.18 16.40
N SER A 332 12.44 -6.60 17.59
CA SER A 332 12.01 -7.25 18.84
C SER A 332 10.50 -7.41 18.90
N CYS A 333 9.72 -6.38 18.54
CA CYS A 333 8.27 -6.45 18.52
C CYS A 333 7.74 -7.57 17.61
N LEU A 334 8.38 -7.81 16.45
CA LEU A 334 8.01 -8.91 15.56
C LEU A 334 8.28 -10.30 16.16
N ILE A 335 9.37 -10.45 16.91
CA ILE A 335 9.71 -11.72 17.59
C ILE A 335 8.77 -11.98 18.76
N PHE A 336 8.35 -10.94 19.48
CA PHE A 336 7.57 -11.03 20.71
C PHE A 336 6.05 -10.88 20.52
N GLN A 337 5.55 -10.76 19.28
CA GLN A 337 4.12 -10.60 19.00
C GLN A 337 3.24 -11.69 19.63
N ASP A 338 3.80 -12.88 19.89
CA ASP A 338 3.11 -14.03 20.48
C ASP A 338 3.49 -14.31 21.96
N SER A 339 4.38 -13.51 22.55
CA SER A 339 4.91 -13.77 23.90
C SER A 339 4.01 -13.33 25.06
N ARG A 340 2.69 -13.21 24.82
CA ARG A 340 1.69 -13.26 25.90
C ARG A 340 1.32 -14.72 26.18
N CYS A 341 2.24 -15.43 26.82
CA CYS A 341 1.94 -16.57 27.70
C CYS A 341 2.17 -16.12 29.15
#